data_AF-A0A8T5FCY6-F1
#
_entry.id   AF-A0A8T5FCY6-F1
#
_cell.length_a   1.000
_cell.length_b   1.000
_cell.length_c   1.000
_cell.angle_alpha   90.00
_cell.angle_beta   90.00
_cell.angle_gamma   90.00
#
_symmetry.space_group_name_H-M   'P 1'
#
loop_
_entity.id
_entity.type
_entity.pdbx_description
1 polymer ?
#
loop_
_entity_poly.entity_id
_entity_poly.type
_entity_poly.pdbx_seq_one_letter_code
_entity_poly.pdbx_strand_id
1 'polypeptide(L)' 'MKLFAKTEDSATKCKKCGSDLHDAERLKRHEKVAHGRKIDVKCRNCGEEFRDPNDLRKHRKKCK' A
#
# COMPACT_ATOMS: atom_id res chain seq x y z
N MET A 1 35.79 -0.52 17.29
CA MET A 1 34.92 0.42 16.56
C MET A 1 33.93 -0.38 15.71
N LYS A 2 32.75 -0.71 16.25
CA LYS A 2 31.68 -1.32 15.42
C LYS A 2 31.02 -0.19 14.63
N LEU A 3 31.70 0.26 13.58
CA LEU A 3 31.11 1.07 12.55
C LEU A 3 30.28 0.12 11.69
N PHE A 4 29.02 -0.09 12.09
CA PHE A 4 28.02 -0.51 11.13
C PHE A 4 27.81 0.69 10.22
N ALA A 5 28.60 0.75 9.14
CA ALA A 5 28.23 1.49 7.96
C ALA A 5 26.92 0.88 7.46
N LYS A 6 25.79 1.39 7.94
CA LYS A 6 24.51 1.14 7.31
C LYS A 6 24.40 2.18 6.22
N THR A 7 24.95 1.77 5.10
CA THR A 7 24.84 2.36 3.77
C THR A 7 23.49 3.04 3.61
N GLU A 8 23.55 4.27 3.09
CA GLU A 8 22.41 5.02 2.58
C GLU A 8 21.60 4.18 1.58
N ASP A 9 20.61 3.42 2.06
CA ASP A 9 19.48 2.91 1.26
C ASP A 9 18.33 2.46 2.17
N SER A 10 17.87 3.37 3.02
CA SER A 10 16.66 3.10 3.80
C SER A 10 15.82 4.36 3.82
N ALA A 11 15.04 4.54 2.76
CA ALA A 11 13.87 5.39 2.84
C ALA A 11 13.08 4.94 4.08
N THR A 12 13.07 5.79 5.10
CA THR A 12 12.27 5.65 6.32
C THR A 12 10.89 6.26 6.10
N LYS A 13 10.81 7.23 5.19
CA LYS A 13 9.57 7.89 4.83
C LYS A 13 8.81 7.10 3.76
N CYS A 14 7.56 6.79 4.05
CA CYS A 14 6.63 6.24 3.07
C CYS A 14 6.28 7.31 2.03
N LYS A 15 6.59 7.05 0.76
CA LYS A 15 6.27 7.98 -0.33
C LYS A 15 4.77 8.08 -0.64
N LYS A 16 3.96 7.15 -0.12
CA LYS A 16 2.50 7.10 -0.38
C LYS A 16 1.67 7.92 0.61
N CYS A 17 2.09 7.99 1.88
CA CYS A 17 1.37 8.75 2.91
C CYS A 17 2.24 9.75 3.68
N GLY A 18 3.54 9.79 3.41
CA GLY A 18 4.50 10.67 4.08
C GLY A 18 4.91 10.22 5.47
N SER A 19 4.42 9.09 5.99
CA SER A 19 4.76 8.60 7.33
C SER A 19 6.24 8.27 7.45
N ASP A 20 6.86 8.70 8.54
CA ASP A 20 8.24 8.40 8.88
C ASP A 20 8.32 7.15 9.77
N LEU A 21 8.96 6.09 9.27
CA LEU A 21 9.11 4.80 9.92
C LEU A 21 10.58 4.66 10.36
N HIS A 22 10.83 3.99 11.47
CA HIS A 22 12.19 3.91 12.03
C HIS A 22 13.22 3.18 11.15
N ASP A 23 12.79 2.24 10.29
CA ASP A 23 13.69 1.39 9.50
C ASP A 23 13.04 0.93 8.20
N ALA A 24 13.85 0.57 7.21
CA ALA A 24 13.40 0.06 5.90
C ALA A 24 12.53 -1.21 6.01
N GLU A 25 12.80 -2.12 6.94
CA GLU A 25 11.96 -3.33 7.11
C GLU A 25 10.55 -2.96 7.60
N ARG A 26 10.47 -2.02 8.55
CA ARG A 26 9.20 -1.48 9.02
C ARG A 26 8.49 -0.70 7.94
N LEU A 27 9.23 0.07 7.13
CA LEU A 27 8.66 0.73 5.97
C LEU A 27 8.08 -0.29 4.99
N LYS A 28 8.83 -1.34 4.62
CA LYS A 28 8.38 -2.39 3.70
C LYS A 28 7.11 -3.09 4.20
N ARG A 29 7.03 -3.38 5.50
CA ARG A 29 5.81 -3.94 6.12
C ARG A 29 4.66 -2.93 6.12
N HIS A 30 4.93 -1.68 6.49
CA HIS A 30 3.95 -0.59 6.44
C HIS A 30 3.41 -0.42 5.02
N GLU A 31 4.27 -0.34 4.01
CA GLU A 31 3.86 -0.24 2.63
C GLU A 31 3.07 -1.45 2.14
N LYS A 32 3.32 -2.66 2.65
CA LYS A 32 2.55 -3.87 2.31
C LYS A 32 1.19 -3.93 3.01
N VAL A 33 1.10 -3.49 4.25
CA VAL A 33 -0.13 -3.59 5.06
C VAL A 33 -1.02 -2.35 4.88
N ALA A 34 -0.44 -1.15 5.02
CA ALA A 34 -1.15 0.12 4.90
C ALA A 34 -1.41 0.50 3.44
N HIS A 35 -0.51 0.14 2.51
CA HIS A 35 -0.60 0.53 1.11
C HIS A 35 -0.51 -0.62 0.10
N GLY A 36 -0.31 -1.86 0.57
CA GLY A 36 -0.23 -3.05 -0.28
C GLY A 36 -1.60 -3.64 -0.52
N ARG A 37 -2.62 -3.15 0.18
CA ARG A 37 -3.98 -3.06 -0.33
C ARG A 37 -4.10 -1.89 -1.32
N LYS A 38 -3.28 -1.88 -2.37
CA LYS A 38 -3.71 -1.20 -3.59
C LYS A 38 -4.67 -2.15 -4.28
N ILE A 39 -5.84 -2.26 -3.68
CA ILE A 39 -6.96 -2.87 -4.36
C ILE A 39 -7.55 -1.70 -5.10
N ASP A 40 -6.97 -1.39 -6.25
CA ASP A 40 -7.65 -0.62 -7.28
C ASP A 40 -8.83 -1.48 -7.75
N VAL A 41 -9.78 -1.76 -6.86
CA VAL A 41 -11.03 -2.44 -7.19
C VAL A 41 -11.95 -1.38 -7.73
N LYS A 42 -11.55 -0.85 -8.89
CA LYS A 42 -12.37 -0.02 -9.73
C LYS A 42 -13.21 -0.93 -10.61
N CYS A 43 -14.51 -0.72 -10.60
CA CYS A 43 -15.39 -1.40 -11.54
C CYS A 43 -15.10 -0.89 -12.96
N ARG A 44 -14.78 -1.78 -13.89
CA ARG A 44 -14.54 -1.39 -15.30
C ARG A 44 -15.79 -0.92 -16.03
N ASN A 45 -16.99 -1.33 -15.60
CA ASN A 45 -18.24 -0.92 -16.23
C ASN A 45 -18.66 0.50 -15.83
N CYS A 46 -18.73 0.77 -14.53
CA CYS A 46 -19.28 2.03 -14.00
C CYS A 46 -18.22 2.95 -13.39
N GLY A 47 -16.97 2.50 -13.24
CA GLY A 47 -15.88 3.32 -12.74
C GLY A 47 -15.85 3.53 -11.22
N GLU A 48 -16.78 2.96 -10.46
CA GLU A 48 -16.79 3.05 -9.00
C GLU A 48 -15.58 2.38 -8.35
N GLU A 49 -15.02 3.05 -7.34
CA GLU A 49 -13.85 2.59 -6.59
C GLU A 49 -14.28 2.00 -5.25
N PHE A 50 -13.81 0.78 -4.96
CA PHE A 50 -14.10 0.08 -3.71
C PHE A 50 -12.85 0.03 -2.82
N ARG A 51 -13.04 -0.10 -1.51
CA ARG A 51 -11.93 -0.32 -0.56
C ARG A 51 -11.58 -1.80 -0.40
N ASP A 52 -12.51 -2.68 -0.76
CA ASP A 52 -12.41 -4.12 -0.54
C ASP A 52 -12.77 -4.89 -1.82
N PRO A 53 -12.02 -5.96 -2.14
CA PRO A 53 -12.23 -6.73 -3.36
C PRO A 53 -13.49 -7.57 -3.31
N ASN A 54 -13.95 -7.90 -2.10
CA ASN A 54 -15.21 -8.57 -1.91
C ASN A 54 -16.40 -7.65 -2.23
N ASP A 55 -16.29 -6.35 -1.91
CA ASP A 55 -17.32 -5.38 -2.25
C ASP A 55 -17.37 -5.12 -3.76
N LEU A 56 -16.23 -4.97 -4.43
CA LEU A 56 -16.24 -4.94 -5.90
C LEU A 56 -16.80 -6.23 -6.48
N ARG A 57 -16.45 -7.41 -5.95
CA ARG A 57 -16.96 -8.69 -6.48
C ARG A 57 -18.48 -8.77 -6.36
N LYS A 58 -19.07 -8.28 -5.27
CA LYS A 58 -20.53 -8.19 -5.10
C LYS A 58 -21.13 -7.17 -6.06
N HIS A 59 -20.53 -5.99 -6.14
CA HIS A 59 -20.95 -4.91 -7.01
C HIS A 59 -20.88 -5.30 -8.50
N ARG A 60 -19.82 -5.96 -8.96
CA ARG A 60 -19.64 -6.38 -10.37
C ARG A 60 -20.74 -7.30 -10.87
N LYS A 61 -21.42 -8.02 -9.99
CA LYS A 61 -22.59 -8.84 -10.35
C LYS A 61 -23.86 -8.01 -10.59
N LYS A 62 -23.89 -6.76 -10.14
CA LYS A 62 -25.02 -5.84 -10.18
C LYS A 62 -24.76 -4.58 -11.02
N CYS A 63 -23.50 -4.21 -11.25
CA CYS A 63 -23.14 -3.08 -12.10
C CYS A 63 -23.44 -3.43 -13.56
N LYS A 64 -24.27 -2.58 -14.18
CA LYS A 64 -24.58 -2.59 -15.61
C LYS A 64 -23.71 -1.54 -16.29
#